data_AF-L0LWX5-F1
#
_entry.id   AF-L0LWX5-F1
#
_cell.length_a   1.000
_cell.length_b   1.000
_cell.length_c   1.000
_cell.angle_alpha   90.00
_cell.angle_beta   90.00
_cell.angle_gamma   90.00
#
_symmetry.space_group_name_H-M   'P 1'
#
loop_
_entity.id
_entity.type
_entity.pdbx_description
1 polymer ?
#
loop_
_entity_poly.entity_id
_entity_poly.type
_entity_poly.pdbx_seq_one_letter_code
_entity_poly.pdbx_strand_id
1 'polypeptide(L)'
;MKKWISVCLAGVIALSAGRFALAVESPDTTAPYLLSGAPTFDLSISQFRERFNIDNPSLPLSEFRSISSSRDKLNLTRAASKINENLYASTALERGTLKIKSMQITWLPIPGPEQKSAKAKALEYMTAVLRLFTPTLTKAQSQQKLQKLLAQGKGKHYFTTSEGAIRYVVADNGEKGLTFAVEPIKLALSENLEGGE
;
A
#
# COMPACT_ATOMS: atom_id res chain seq x y z
N MET A 1 -63.95 -51.16 -2.54
CA MET A 1 -64.97 -50.33 -1.85
C MET A 1 -64.22 -49.22 -1.11
N LYS A 2 -64.06 -48.02 -1.69
CA LYS A 2 -64.96 -46.85 -1.69
C LYS A 2 -64.70 -45.89 -0.52
N LYS A 3 -63.73 -44.96 -0.74
CA LYS A 3 -63.53 -43.58 -0.21
C LYS A 3 -63.44 -43.43 1.33
N TRP A 4 -62.65 -42.51 1.92
CA TRP A 4 -62.90 -41.06 1.98
C TRP A 4 -61.62 -40.27 2.27
N ILE A 5 -61.58 -39.06 1.72
CA ILE A 5 -60.56 -38.02 1.81
C ILE A 5 -60.74 -37.24 3.11
N SER A 6 -59.64 -36.91 3.79
CA SER A 6 -59.54 -35.63 4.50
C SER A 6 -58.12 -35.09 4.43
N VAL A 7 -58.05 -33.94 3.76
CA VAL A 7 -56.92 -33.03 3.66
C VAL A 7 -56.93 -32.19 4.94
N CYS A 8 -55.79 -32.07 5.62
CA CYS A 8 -55.45 -30.85 6.35
C CYS A 8 -53.98 -30.51 6.11
N LEU A 9 -53.84 -29.45 5.34
CA LEU A 9 -52.64 -28.70 5.00
C LEU A 9 -52.21 -27.90 6.23
N ALA A 10 -50.98 -28.08 6.70
CA ALA A 10 -50.31 -27.09 7.55
C ALA A 10 -48.81 -27.13 7.26
N GLY A 11 -48.40 -26.24 6.35
CA GLY A 11 -47.01 -25.97 6.07
C GLY A 11 -46.42 -25.08 7.16
N VAL A 12 -45.20 -25.41 7.59
CA VAL A 12 -44.29 -24.45 8.21
C VAL A 12 -42.95 -24.62 7.50
N ILE A 13 -42.76 -23.86 6.43
CA ILE A 13 -41.42 -23.63 5.86
C ILE A 13 -40.80 -22.56 6.75
N ALA A 14 -39.91 -22.96 7.65
CA ALA A 14 -39.05 -22.01 8.34
C ALA A 14 -38.05 -21.44 7.33
N LEU A 15 -38.35 -20.26 6.77
CA LEU A 15 -37.34 -19.45 6.10
C LEU A 15 -36.31 -19.04 7.17
N SER A 16 -35.17 -19.72 7.21
CA SER A 16 -34.00 -19.15 7.87
C SER A 16 -33.53 -17.97 7.03
N ALA A 17 -33.97 -16.77 7.39
CA ALA A 17 -33.37 -15.54 6.89
C ALA A 17 -31.90 -15.56 7.32
N GLY A 18 -31.02 -15.99 6.41
CA GLY A 18 -29.59 -15.81 6.56
C GLY A 18 -29.35 -14.33 6.82
N ARG A 19 -28.77 -14.03 7.98
CA ARG A 19 -28.27 -12.70 8.29
C ARG A 19 -27.30 -12.34 7.16
N PHE A 20 -27.72 -11.47 6.25
CA PHE A 20 -26.78 -10.70 5.47
C PHE A 20 -25.97 -9.91 6.50
N ALA A 21 -24.74 -10.37 6.75
CA ALA A 21 -23.75 -9.56 7.41
C ALA A 21 -23.54 -8.37 6.47
N LEU A 22 -24.19 -7.24 6.78
CA LEU A 22 -23.75 -5.96 6.28
C LEU A 22 -22.30 -5.85 6.76
N ALA A 23 -21.37 -5.91 5.81
CA ALA A 23 -19.99 -5.55 6.07
C ALA A 23 -20.04 -4.17 6.70
N VAL A 24 -19.71 -4.08 7.99
CA VAL A 24 -19.42 -2.81 8.63
C VAL A 24 -18.23 -2.25 7.85
N GLU A 25 -18.51 -1.27 7.01
CA GLU A 25 -17.51 -0.42 6.39
C GLU A 25 -16.70 0.16 7.54
N SER A 26 -15.49 -0.35 7.73
CA SER A 26 -14.57 0.17 8.73
C SER A 26 -14.34 1.64 8.37
N PRO A 27 -14.36 2.58 9.33
CA PRO A 27 -14.27 4.00 9.02
C PRO A 27 -13.02 4.24 8.16
N ASP A 28 -13.23 4.79 6.97
CA ASP A 28 -12.21 5.16 6.00
C ASP A 28 -11.18 6.08 6.68
N THR A 29 -10.16 5.47 7.26
CA THR A 29 -9.04 6.22 7.83
C THR A 29 -8.29 6.79 6.66
N THR A 30 -8.54 8.07 6.37
CA THR A 30 -7.89 8.78 5.27
C THR A 30 -6.38 8.61 5.38
N ALA A 31 -5.75 8.10 4.31
CA ALA A 31 -4.31 7.85 4.30
C ALA A 31 -3.55 9.14 4.62
N PRO A 32 -2.51 9.14 5.49
CA PRO A 32 -2.06 10.39 6.07
C PRO A 32 -1.34 11.32 5.08
N TYR A 33 -0.83 10.80 3.96
CA TYR A 33 -0.31 11.62 2.84
C TYR A 33 -1.40 12.40 2.09
N LEU A 34 -2.69 12.12 2.36
CA LEU A 34 -3.85 12.82 1.80
C LEU A 34 -4.37 13.95 2.71
N LEU A 35 -3.75 14.14 3.88
CA LEU A 35 -4.09 15.21 4.81
C LEU A 35 -3.53 16.55 4.31
N SER A 36 -4.23 17.64 4.64
CA SER A 36 -3.72 18.99 4.36
C SER A 36 -2.41 19.21 5.14
N GLY A 37 -1.42 19.83 4.50
CA GLY A 37 -0.09 20.04 5.11
C GLY A 37 0.72 18.75 5.31
N ALA A 38 0.30 17.61 4.75
CA ALA A 38 1.09 16.39 4.77
C ALA A 38 2.47 16.64 4.14
N PRO A 39 3.56 16.19 4.78
CA PRO A 39 4.92 16.47 4.34
C PRO A 39 5.23 15.82 3.00
N THR A 40 6.33 16.26 2.40
CA THR A 40 6.95 15.63 1.23
C THR A 40 8.37 15.20 1.56
N PHE A 41 8.87 14.19 0.87
CA PHE A 41 10.30 14.02 0.74
C PHE A 41 10.87 15.18 -0.06
N ASP A 42 12.10 15.59 0.25
CA ASP A 42 12.83 16.58 -0.54
C ASP A 42 13.40 15.95 -1.82
N LEU A 43 12.52 15.31 -2.59
CA LEU A 43 12.83 14.56 -3.79
C LEU A 43 11.63 14.63 -4.73
N SER A 44 11.85 15.18 -5.93
CA SER A 44 10.86 15.13 -6.99
C SER A 44 10.79 13.72 -7.60
N ILE A 45 9.69 13.41 -8.28
CA ILE A 45 9.53 12.11 -8.94
C ILE A 45 10.61 11.84 -10.00
N SER A 46 11.04 12.86 -10.74
CA SER A 46 12.09 12.74 -11.76
C SER A 46 13.46 12.46 -11.12
N GLN A 47 13.80 13.20 -10.07
CA GLN A 47 15.05 12.98 -9.30
C GLN A 47 15.07 11.60 -8.66
N PHE A 48 13.94 11.15 -8.10
CA PHE A 48 13.79 9.80 -7.58
C PHE A 48 14.08 8.75 -8.64
N ARG A 49 13.43 8.84 -9.82
CA ARG A 49 13.59 7.87 -10.89
C ARG A 49 15.03 7.81 -11.39
N GLU A 50 15.65 8.96 -11.62
CA GLU A 50 17.04 9.07 -12.07
C GLU A 50 17.98 8.37 -11.08
N ARG A 51 17.92 8.76 -9.81
CA ARG A 51 18.75 8.15 -8.76
C ARG A 51 18.47 6.66 -8.60
N PHE A 52 17.20 6.25 -8.61
CA PHE A 52 16.80 4.85 -8.51
C PHE A 52 17.42 4.00 -9.63
N ASN A 53 17.37 4.49 -10.87
CA ASN A 53 17.90 3.78 -12.03
C ASN A 53 19.44 3.73 -12.03
N ILE A 54 20.11 4.80 -11.58
CA ILE A 54 21.57 4.80 -11.39
C ILE A 54 21.97 3.75 -10.35
N ASP A 55 21.27 3.72 -9.21
CA ASP A 55 21.61 2.83 -8.08
C ASP A 55 21.17 1.37 -8.32
N ASN A 56 20.30 1.11 -9.31
CA ASN A 56 19.70 -0.20 -9.58
C ASN A 56 19.55 -0.45 -11.10
N PRO A 57 20.66 -0.57 -11.87
CA PRO A 57 20.60 -0.68 -13.34
C PRO A 57 19.86 -1.93 -13.85
N SER A 58 19.74 -2.98 -13.02
CA SER A 58 18.99 -4.20 -13.35
C SER A 58 17.48 -4.11 -13.03
N LEU A 59 17.03 -3.02 -12.40
CA LEU A 59 15.65 -2.79 -11.99
C LEU A 59 15.15 -1.45 -12.51
N PRO A 60 15.22 -1.14 -13.82
CA PRO A 60 14.89 0.20 -14.29
C PRO A 60 13.41 0.53 -14.10
N LEU A 61 13.12 1.74 -13.64
CA LEU A 61 11.81 2.36 -13.70
C LEU A 61 11.68 3.20 -14.98
N SER A 62 10.60 2.98 -15.71
CA SER A 62 10.18 3.88 -16.78
C SER A 62 9.62 5.19 -16.22
N GLU A 63 9.34 6.15 -17.10
CA GLU A 63 8.73 7.43 -16.71
C GLU A 63 7.41 7.25 -15.96
N PHE A 64 7.21 8.07 -14.93
CA PHE A 64 5.96 8.11 -14.19
C PHE A 64 4.93 8.93 -14.97
N ARG A 65 3.81 8.30 -15.31
CA ARG A 65 2.71 8.93 -16.03
C ARG A 65 1.61 9.30 -15.07
N SER A 66 1.06 10.51 -15.21
CA SER A 66 -0.08 10.96 -14.40
C SER A 66 -1.26 10.02 -14.59
N ILE A 67 -1.95 9.70 -13.50
CA ILE A 67 -3.20 8.96 -13.49
C ILE A 67 -4.27 9.94 -13.02
N SER A 68 -5.21 10.28 -13.89
CA SER A 68 -6.39 11.06 -13.51
C SER A 68 -7.37 10.18 -12.76
N SER A 69 -7.72 10.55 -11.54
CA SER A 69 -8.80 9.91 -10.78
C SER A 69 -9.84 10.94 -10.35
N SER A 70 -11.12 10.54 -10.31
CA SER A 70 -12.21 11.40 -9.80
C SER A 70 -12.04 11.78 -8.33
N ARG A 71 -11.14 11.09 -7.60
CA ARG A 71 -10.76 11.35 -6.20
C ARG A 71 -9.49 12.19 -6.07
N ASP A 72 -8.97 12.75 -7.17
CA ASP A 72 -7.81 13.64 -7.09
C ASP A 72 -8.23 14.92 -6.38
N LYS A 73 -7.82 15.03 -5.11
CA LYS A 73 -7.96 16.27 -4.34
C LYS A 73 -7.16 17.36 -5.04
N LEU A 74 -7.61 18.60 -4.95
CA LEU A 74 -7.02 19.76 -5.63
C LEU A 74 -5.50 19.93 -5.42
N ASN A 75 -4.93 19.31 -4.38
CA ASN A 75 -3.53 19.47 -3.97
C ASN A 75 -2.63 18.26 -4.28
N LEU A 76 -3.13 17.24 -4.98
CA LEU A 76 -2.38 16.01 -5.25
C LEU A 76 -2.36 15.65 -6.74
N THR A 77 -1.22 15.19 -7.23
CA THR A 77 -1.10 14.48 -8.52
C THR A 77 -0.75 13.02 -8.25
N ARG A 78 -1.46 12.09 -8.87
CA ARG A 78 -1.10 10.66 -8.83
C ARG A 78 -0.36 10.30 -10.09
N ALA A 79 0.67 9.47 -9.98
CA ALA A 79 1.38 8.95 -11.14
C ALA A 79 1.81 7.50 -10.91
N ALA A 80 2.05 6.77 -12.00
CA ALA A 80 2.58 5.42 -11.93
C ALA A 80 3.56 5.12 -13.07
N SER A 81 4.43 4.15 -12.81
CA SER A 81 5.33 3.54 -13.77
C SER A 81 5.07 2.03 -13.80
N LYS A 82 4.73 1.50 -14.97
CA LYS A 82 4.50 0.07 -15.17
C LYS A 82 5.86 -0.63 -15.28
N ILE A 83 6.12 -1.60 -14.41
CA ILE A 83 7.34 -2.43 -14.47
C ILE A 83 7.08 -3.65 -15.35
N ASN A 84 5.93 -4.32 -15.17
CA ASN A 84 5.39 -5.36 -16.05
C ASN A 84 3.86 -5.49 -15.80
N GLU A 85 3.23 -6.57 -16.26
CA GLU A 85 1.78 -6.78 -16.10
C GLU A 85 1.30 -6.92 -14.64
N ASN A 86 2.18 -7.31 -13.73
CA ASN A 86 1.80 -7.68 -12.37
C ASN A 86 2.63 -6.99 -11.28
N LEU A 87 3.40 -5.97 -11.66
CA LEU A 87 4.24 -5.17 -10.79
C LEU A 87 4.27 -3.74 -11.31
N TYR A 88 3.98 -2.79 -10.44
CA TYR A 88 4.01 -1.36 -10.77
C TYR A 88 4.49 -0.53 -9.60
N ALA A 89 5.09 0.61 -9.92
CA ALA A 89 5.41 1.67 -8.98
C ALA A 89 4.34 2.76 -9.08
N SER A 90 3.84 3.24 -7.96
CA SER A 90 2.88 4.36 -7.92
C SER A 90 3.33 5.40 -6.91
N THR A 91 2.89 6.64 -7.14
CA THR A 91 3.29 7.76 -6.30
C THR A 91 2.15 8.76 -6.14
N ALA A 92 2.11 9.37 -4.96
CA ALA A 92 1.30 10.53 -4.65
C ALA A 92 2.23 11.74 -4.56
N LEU A 93 1.97 12.78 -5.36
CA LEU A 93 2.84 13.93 -5.55
C LEU A 93 2.17 15.21 -5.07
N GLU A 94 2.94 16.08 -4.44
CA GLU A 94 2.54 17.46 -4.19
C GLU A 94 2.36 18.19 -5.52
N ARG A 95 1.18 18.80 -5.71
CA ARG A 95 0.90 19.57 -6.92
C ARG A 95 1.87 20.74 -7.05
N GLY A 96 2.31 21.03 -8.27
CA GLY A 96 3.25 22.12 -8.57
C GLY A 96 4.72 21.73 -8.42
N THR A 97 5.12 21.12 -7.30
CA THR A 97 6.53 20.74 -7.08
C THR A 97 6.87 19.32 -7.54
N LEU A 98 5.87 18.46 -7.68
CA LEU A 98 6.02 17.03 -7.97
C LEU A 98 6.92 16.30 -6.95
N LYS A 99 7.06 16.85 -5.74
CA LYS A 99 7.72 16.19 -4.61
C LYS A 99 6.87 15.04 -4.09
N ILE A 100 7.54 13.98 -3.65
CA ILE A 100 6.89 12.72 -3.29
C ILE A 100 6.25 12.84 -1.90
N LYS A 101 4.94 12.61 -1.81
CA LYS A 101 4.19 12.43 -0.55
C LYS A 101 4.05 10.95 -0.16
N SER A 102 4.05 10.03 -1.13
CA SER A 102 4.05 8.58 -0.91
C SER A 102 4.63 7.89 -2.14
N MET A 103 5.54 6.95 -1.96
CA MET A 103 6.08 6.10 -3.03
C MET A 103 5.75 4.65 -2.72
N GLN A 104 5.17 3.94 -3.68
CA GLN A 104 4.64 2.59 -3.49
C GLN A 104 5.14 1.65 -4.57
N ILE A 105 5.35 0.39 -4.19
CA ILE A 105 5.49 -0.74 -5.11
C ILE A 105 4.37 -1.72 -4.80
N THR A 106 3.60 -2.08 -5.83
CA THR A 106 2.51 -3.05 -5.71
C THR A 106 2.73 -4.22 -6.65
N TRP A 107 2.71 -5.42 -6.07
CA TRP A 107 2.73 -6.69 -6.79
C TRP A 107 1.35 -7.33 -6.77
N LEU A 108 0.87 -7.78 -7.92
CA LEU A 108 -0.38 -8.50 -8.09
C LEU A 108 -0.05 -9.97 -8.38
N PRO A 109 -0.32 -10.90 -7.45
CA PRO A 109 -0.04 -12.31 -7.69
C PRO A 109 -0.80 -12.84 -8.91
N ILE A 110 -0.08 -13.50 -9.82
CA ILE A 110 -0.67 -14.33 -10.88
C ILE A 110 -0.39 -15.79 -10.51
N PRO A 111 -1.41 -16.64 -10.36
CA PRO A 111 -1.21 -18.06 -10.12
C PRO A 111 -0.43 -18.72 -11.26
N GLY A 112 0.58 -19.51 -10.93
CA GLY A 112 1.38 -20.22 -11.92
C GLY A 112 2.82 -20.50 -11.46
N PRO A 113 3.61 -21.22 -12.28
CA PRO A 113 4.98 -21.60 -11.94
C PRO A 113 5.91 -20.39 -11.70
N GLU A 114 5.61 -19.25 -12.33
CA GLU A 114 6.41 -18.02 -12.23
C GLU A 114 6.09 -17.17 -11.00
N GLN A 115 5.08 -17.51 -10.20
CA GLN A 115 4.64 -16.67 -9.08
C GLN A 115 5.78 -16.41 -8.08
N LYS A 116 6.61 -17.42 -7.80
CA LYS A 116 7.73 -17.32 -6.86
C LYS A 116 8.81 -16.35 -7.36
N SER A 117 9.19 -16.44 -8.63
CA SER A 117 10.20 -15.55 -9.21
C SER A 117 9.65 -14.13 -9.39
N ALA A 118 8.38 -13.98 -9.77
CA ALA A 118 7.71 -12.68 -9.85
C ALA A 118 7.64 -12.00 -8.47
N LYS A 119 7.31 -12.75 -7.41
CA LYS A 119 7.35 -12.23 -6.04
C LYS A 119 8.76 -11.81 -5.64
N ALA A 120 9.78 -12.61 -5.95
CA ALA A 120 11.16 -12.27 -5.66
C ALA A 120 11.57 -10.94 -6.31
N LYS A 121 11.22 -10.75 -7.59
CA LYS A 121 11.45 -9.48 -8.30
C LYS A 121 10.71 -8.31 -7.64
N ALA A 122 9.47 -8.48 -7.23
CA ALA A 122 8.74 -7.46 -6.49
C ALA A 122 9.45 -7.06 -5.19
N LEU A 123 9.96 -8.03 -4.43
CA LEU A 123 10.72 -7.78 -3.21
C LEU A 123 12.03 -7.03 -3.46
N GLU A 124 12.67 -7.25 -4.61
CA GLU A 124 13.86 -6.48 -5.01
C GLU A 124 13.52 -5.00 -5.25
N TYR A 125 12.42 -4.71 -5.97
CA TYR A 125 11.95 -3.33 -6.15
C TYR A 125 11.57 -2.66 -4.83
N MET A 126 10.82 -3.36 -3.97
CA MET A 126 10.45 -2.85 -2.64
C MET A 126 11.69 -2.54 -1.79
N THR A 127 12.69 -3.42 -1.84
CA THR A 127 13.96 -3.24 -1.11
C THR A 127 14.75 -2.04 -1.66
N ALA A 128 14.79 -1.88 -2.98
CA ALA A 128 15.46 -0.77 -3.63
C ALA A 128 14.80 0.57 -3.28
N VAL A 129 13.46 0.62 -3.26
CA VAL A 129 12.71 1.81 -2.82
C VAL A 129 13.02 2.11 -1.36
N LEU A 130 12.91 1.11 -0.46
CA LEU A 130 13.24 1.28 0.96
C LEU A 130 14.63 1.89 1.14
N ARG A 131 15.64 1.32 0.48
CA ARG A 131 17.04 1.73 0.57
C ARG A 131 17.27 3.16 0.11
N LEU A 132 16.59 3.62 -0.94
CA LEU A 132 16.75 4.99 -1.45
C LEU A 132 16.34 6.02 -0.40
N PHE A 133 15.28 5.75 0.37
CA PHE A 133 14.83 6.63 1.44
C PHE A 133 15.55 6.39 2.78
N THR A 134 16.28 5.28 2.93
CA THR A 134 17.17 5.01 4.07
C THR A 134 18.60 4.75 3.62
N PRO A 135 19.33 5.78 3.14
CA PRO A 135 20.64 5.58 2.50
C PRO A 135 21.72 5.04 3.45
N THR A 136 21.48 5.07 4.76
CA THR A 136 22.36 4.49 5.78
C THR A 136 22.34 2.96 5.80
N LEU A 137 21.32 2.32 5.20
CA LEU A 137 21.22 0.87 5.15
C LEU A 137 21.90 0.31 3.90
N THR A 138 22.71 -0.73 4.10
CA THR A 138 23.21 -1.58 3.00
C THR A 138 22.06 -2.34 2.33
N LYS A 139 22.29 -2.87 1.12
CA LYS A 139 21.30 -3.71 0.42
C LYS A 139 20.80 -4.87 1.28
N ALA A 140 21.70 -5.55 1.98
CA ALA A 140 21.35 -6.68 2.84
C ALA A 140 20.50 -6.25 4.04
N GLN A 141 20.86 -5.16 4.71
CA GLN A 141 20.08 -4.61 5.82
C GLN A 141 18.68 -4.14 5.36
N SER A 142 18.60 -3.50 4.19
CA SER A 142 17.32 -3.10 3.60
C SER A 142 16.43 -4.30 3.30
N GLN A 143 16.99 -5.39 2.78
CA GLN A 143 16.26 -6.63 2.53
C GLN A 143 15.75 -7.25 3.84
N GLN A 144 16.59 -7.33 4.87
CA GLN A 144 16.18 -7.83 6.20
C GLN A 144 15.07 -6.97 6.81
N LYS A 145 15.20 -5.65 6.72
CA LYS A 145 14.18 -4.71 7.19
C LYS A 145 12.85 -4.89 6.45
N LEU A 146 12.89 -4.99 5.12
CA LEU A 146 11.70 -5.27 4.33
C LEU A 146 11.04 -6.58 4.78
N GLN A 147 11.79 -7.66 4.95
CA GLN A 147 11.23 -8.94 5.40
C GLN A 147 10.54 -8.83 6.76
N LYS A 148 11.12 -8.08 7.71
CA LYS A 148 10.51 -7.80 9.00
C LYS A 148 9.19 -7.04 8.86
N LEU A 149 9.16 -5.99 8.04
CA LEU A 149 7.96 -5.19 7.78
C LEU A 149 6.85 -6.04 7.13
N LEU A 150 7.20 -6.86 6.15
CA LEU A 150 6.26 -7.75 5.48
C LEU A 150 5.70 -8.83 6.42
N ALA A 151 6.55 -9.40 7.29
CA ALA A 151 6.10 -10.36 8.29
C ALA A 151 5.12 -9.73 9.30
N GLN A 152 5.39 -8.50 9.74
CA GLN A 152 4.50 -7.76 10.65
C GLN A 152 3.19 -7.31 10.00
N GLY A 153 3.22 -7.05 8.68
CA GLY A 153 2.06 -6.66 7.88
C GLY A 153 1.25 -7.80 7.29
N LYS A 154 1.73 -9.05 7.40
CA LYS A 154 1.11 -10.22 6.78
C LYS A 154 -0.36 -10.35 7.17
N GLY A 155 -1.24 -10.49 6.17
CA GLY A 155 -2.69 -10.63 6.34
C GLY A 155 -3.41 -9.42 6.94
N LYS A 156 -2.72 -8.29 7.15
CA LYS A 156 -3.35 -7.04 7.60
C LYS A 156 -3.76 -6.20 6.40
N HIS A 157 -4.97 -5.63 6.47
CA HIS A 157 -5.44 -4.66 5.49
C HIS A 157 -4.47 -3.48 5.35
N TYR A 158 -4.03 -2.94 6.49
CA TYR A 158 -2.96 -1.94 6.55
C TYR A 158 -2.12 -2.16 7.81
N PHE A 159 -0.81 -2.28 7.62
CA PHE A 159 0.19 -2.22 8.67
C PHE A 159 1.06 -0.99 8.47
N THR A 160 1.36 -0.29 9.55
CA THR A 160 2.23 0.87 9.52
C THR A 160 3.14 0.89 10.73
N THR A 161 4.39 1.31 10.50
CA THR A 161 5.36 1.62 11.55
C THR A 161 6.20 2.81 11.10
N SER A 162 6.69 3.59 12.05
CA SER A 162 7.54 4.75 11.78
C SER A 162 8.93 4.56 12.35
N GLU A 163 9.93 5.08 11.66
CA GLU A 163 11.32 5.14 12.11
C GLU A 163 11.94 6.43 11.60
N GLY A 164 12.40 7.28 12.52
CA GLY A 164 12.81 8.64 12.18
C GLY A 164 11.71 9.37 11.40
N ALA A 165 12.08 10.07 10.32
CA ALA A 165 11.15 10.83 9.49
C ALA A 165 10.40 10.00 8.43
N ILE A 166 10.38 8.66 8.54
CA ILE A 166 9.76 7.77 7.56
C ILE A 166 8.70 6.90 8.22
N ARG A 167 7.52 6.85 7.60
CA ARG A 167 6.50 5.83 7.82
C ARG A 167 6.60 4.78 6.72
N TYR A 168 6.68 3.53 7.13
CA TYR A 168 6.50 2.37 6.27
C TYR A 168 5.05 1.92 6.32
N VAL A 169 4.51 1.53 5.18
CA VAL A 169 3.16 0.97 5.04
C VAL A 169 3.25 -0.35 4.31
N VAL A 170 2.58 -1.38 4.82
CA VAL A 170 2.40 -2.67 4.15
C VAL A 170 0.91 -2.98 4.09
N ALA A 171 0.43 -3.34 2.92
CA ALA A 171 -0.89 -3.91 2.73
C ALA A 171 -0.73 -5.28 2.08
N ASP A 172 -1.09 -6.34 2.79
CA ASP A 172 -1.03 -7.72 2.30
C ASP A 172 -2.45 -8.26 2.14
N ASN A 173 -2.96 -8.16 0.91
CA ASN A 173 -4.30 -8.59 0.55
C ASN A 173 -4.31 -10.02 -0.04
N GLY A 174 -3.27 -10.82 0.24
CA GLY A 174 -3.13 -12.18 -0.26
C GLY A 174 -3.11 -12.21 -1.78
N GLU A 175 -4.06 -12.94 -2.39
CA GLU A 175 -4.18 -13.07 -3.85
C GLU A 175 -4.50 -11.74 -4.56
N LYS A 176 -5.05 -10.74 -3.84
CA LYS A 176 -5.39 -9.45 -4.43
C LYS A 176 -4.20 -8.50 -4.59
N GLY A 177 -3.09 -8.78 -3.92
CA GLY A 177 -1.89 -7.95 -4.04
C GLY A 177 -1.12 -7.75 -2.75
N LEU A 178 0.16 -7.42 -2.91
CA LEU A 178 1.05 -6.95 -1.87
C LEU A 178 1.55 -5.55 -2.22
N THR A 179 1.34 -4.59 -1.33
CA THR A 179 1.84 -3.23 -1.48
C THR A 179 2.80 -2.90 -0.35
N PHE A 180 3.93 -2.31 -0.69
CA PHE A 180 4.85 -1.65 0.24
C PHE A 180 4.94 -0.17 -0.14
N ALA A 181 4.89 0.71 0.85
CA ALA A 181 5.06 2.14 0.64
C ALA A 181 5.94 2.79 1.70
N VAL A 182 6.55 3.90 1.29
CA VAL A 182 7.32 4.82 2.14
C VAL A 182 6.71 6.20 2.06
N GLU A 183 6.55 6.82 3.22
CA GLU A 183 5.89 8.11 3.38
C GLU A 183 6.69 8.98 4.35
N PRO A 184 6.86 10.28 4.07
CA PRO A 184 7.49 11.18 5.01
C PRO A 184 6.56 11.40 6.22
N ILE A 185 7.15 11.58 7.39
CA ILE A 185 6.43 12.10 8.56
C ILE A 185 7.10 13.36 9.05
N LYS A 186 6.27 14.33 9.45
CA LYS A 186 6.76 15.51 10.15
C LYS A 186 7.13 15.04 11.56
N LEU A 187 8.41 15.14 11.89
CA LEU A 187 8.84 14.98 13.26
C LEU A 187 8.33 16.20 14.03
N ALA A 188 7.34 16.01 14.89
CA ALA A 188 7.09 16.99 15.93
C ALA A 188 8.24 16.85 16.93
N LEU A 189 8.97 17.94 17.17
CA LEU A 189 9.82 18.01 18.35
C LEU A 189 8.91 17.78 19.55
N SER A 190 9.24 16.81 20.39
CA SER A 190 8.58 16.69 21.68
C SER A 190 8.96 17.94 22.47
N GLU A 191 8.05 18.90 22.61
CA GLU A 191 8.15 19.90 23.66
C GLU A 191 7.91 19.16 25.00
N ASN A 192 8.94 18.45 25.48
CA ASN A 192 8.96 17.95 26.83
C ASN A 192 9.82 18.89 27.68
N LEU A 193 9.12 19.88 28.24
CA LEU A 193 9.26 20.34 29.63
C LEU A 193 10.61 20.93 30.04
N GLU A 194 10.82 22.21 29.73
CA GLU A 194 11.45 23.13 30.69
C GLU A 194 10.49 23.30 31.89
N GLY A 195 10.49 22.31 32.76
CA GLY A 195 9.93 22.35 34.10
C GLY A 195 11.04 22.03 35.09
N GLY A 196 11.98 22.94 35.22
CA GLY A 196 13.09 22.88 36.15
C GLY A 196 13.47 24.30 36.53
N GLU A 197 12.72 24.85 37.48
CA GLU A 197 13.16 25.98 38.31
C GLU A 197 14.46 25.63 39.05
#